data_AF-A0A7K9AQJ4-F1
#
_entry.id   AF-A0A7K9AQJ4-F1
#
_cell.length_a   1.000
_cell.length_b   1.000
_cell.length_c   1.000
_cell.angle_alpha   90.00
_cell.angle_beta   90.00
_cell.angle_gamma   90.00
#
_symmetry.space_group_name_H-M   'P 1'
#
loop_
_entity.id
_entity.type
_entity.pdbx_description
1 polymer ?
#
loop_
_entity_poly.entity_id
_entity_poly.type
_entity_poly.pdbx_seq_one_letter_code
_entity_poly.pdbx_strand_id
1 'polypeptide(L)'
;VRRRLGLYLNPRAAAAADWTALAEELGCDYLEIKRLEALPDPTAALLEEWQRRCPGGATVGRLLRVLRALDRHDVLLDLAASIEADCKKYLERKQQEADQPLQVPAVDSSVPKTSELLGITTRDDPHGNGTEMFDAFICYCQKDLQFVQEMIRELEQTEFKLKLCVFDRDVLPGTCVWSITGELIERRCRRMVVVISDDYLESDECDFQTKFALSLSPGARLKRLIPVKCKTMKNEFPSILRFITICDYTNPCTKKWFWTRLAKSLLLP
;
A
#
# COMPACT_ATOMS: atom_id res chain seq x y z
N VAL A 1 -11.96 26.93 -21.26
CA VAL A 1 -11.00 27.75 -22.06
C VAL A 1 -10.15 26.97 -23.08
N ARG A 2 -9.51 25.83 -22.74
CA ARG A 2 -8.54 25.11 -23.61
C ARG A 2 -9.04 24.81 -25.04
N ARG A 3 -10.25 24.25 -25.19
CA ARG A 3 -10.86 24.00 -26.51
C ARG A 3 -11.12 25.27 -27.32
N ARG A 4 -11.41 26.39 -26.65
CA ARG A 4 -11.63 27.68 -27.31
C ARG A 4 -10.31 28.28 -27.80
N LEU A 5 -9.21 28.11 -27.06
CA LEU A 5 -7.87 28.51 -27.53
C LEU A 5 -7.50 27.83 -28.86
N GLY A 6 -7.82 26.53 -28.99
CA GLY A 6 -7.60 25.80 -30.25
C GLY A 6 -8.30 26.42 -31.45
N LEU A 7 -9.49 27.01 -31.28
CA LEU A 7 -10.21 27.67 -32.38
C LEU A 7 -9.48 28.89 -32.94
N TYR A 8 -8.68 29.59 -32.13
CA TYR A 8 -7.94 30.78 -32.55
C TYR A 8 -6.50 30.49 -32.99
N LEU A 9 -5.90 29.38 -32.52
CA LEU A 9 -4.48 29.09 -32.70
C LEU A 9 -4.21 27.92 -33.63
N ASN A 10 -5.16 26.99 -33.81
CA ASN A 10 -5.02 25.88 -34.75
C ASN A 10 -5.11 26.30 -36.23
N PRO A 11 -5.93 27.30 -36.63
CA PRO A 11 -5.94 27.76 -38.02
C PRO A 11 -4.62 28.39 -38.42
N ARG A 12 -4.06 27.98 -39.57
CA ARG A 12 -2.86 28.60 -40.13
C ARG A 12 -3.21 29.98 -40.70
N ALA A 13 -2.70 31.03 -40.08
CA ALA A 13 -2.82 32.39 -40.56
C ALA A 13 -1.46 32.92 -41.02
N ALA A 14 -1.40 33.56 -42.18
CA ALA A 14 -0.13 34.11 -42.70
C ALA A 14 0.37 35.34 -41.91
N ALA A 15 -0.52 36.01 -41.17
CA ALA A 15 -0.25 37.27 -40.49
C ALA A 15 -0.32 37.18 -38.95
N ALA A 16 -0.68 36.01 -38.39
CA ALA A 16 -0.82 35.84 -36.96
C ALA A 16 -0.09 34.58 -36.49
N ALA A 17 0.57 34.67 -35.34
CA ALA A 17 1.22 33.54 -34.70
C ALA A 17 0.21 32.42 -34.40
N ASP A 18 0.56 31.20 -34.80
CA ASP A 18 -0.26 30.01 -34.61
C ASP A 18 0.22 29.21 -33.38
N TRP A 19 -0.37 28.03 -33.18
CA TRP A 19 -0.01 27.14 -32.09
C TRP A 19 1.45 26.65 -32.15
N THR A 20 2.11 26.69 -33.31
CA THR A 20 3.51 26.26 -33.44
C THR A 20 4.46 27.30 -32.84
N ALA A 21 4.23 28.58 -33.09
CA ALA A 21 4.95 29.67 -32.44
C ALA A 21 4.72 29.66 -30.91
N LEU A 22 3.50 29.31 -30.47
CA LEU A 22 3.22 29.09 -29.06
C LEU A 22 4.02 27.90 -28.49
N ALA A 23 4.13 26.79 -29.22
CA ALA A 23 4.89 25.62 -28.78
C ALA A 23 6.40 25.93 -28.64
N GLU A 24 6.97 26.69 -29.57
CA GLU A 24 8.38 27.10 -29.52
C GLU A 24 8.68 27.97 -28.30
N GLU A 25 7.86 28.99 -28.03
CA GLU A 25 7.99 29.85 -26.85
C GLU A 25 7.79 29.09 -25.51
N LEU A 26 7.05 27.98 -25.55
CA LEU A 26 6.90 27.07 -24.42
C LEU A 26 8.04 26.06 -24.29
N GLY A 27 9.00 26.06 -25.23
CA GLY A 27 10.21 25.24 -25.22
C GLY A 27 10.02 23.85 -25.84
N CYS A 28 9.11 23.69 -26.79
CA CYS A 28 8.97 22.45 -27.56
C CYS A 28 9.99 22.39 -28.70
N ASP A 29 10.60 21.22 -28.88
CA ASP A 29 11.51 20.96 -30.00
C ASP A 29 10.75 20.64 -31.29
N TYR A 30 11.41 20.80 -32.44
CA TYR A 30 10.83 20.57 -33.76
C TYR A 30 10.11 19.21 -33.92
N LEU A 31 10.72 18.12 -33.42
CA LEU A 31 10.14 16.77 -33.50
C LEU A 31 8.85 16.63 -32.68
N GLU A 32 8.70 17.45 -31.65
CA GLU A 32 7.54 17.45 -30.76
C GLU A 32 6.40 18.23 -31.39
N ILE A 33 6.71 19.38 -31.99
CA ILE A 33 5.76 20.16 -32.80
C ILE A 33 5.21 19.28 -33.93
N LYS A 34 6.08 18.59 -34.70
CA LYS A 34 5.62 17.66 -35.75
C LYS A 34 4.72 16.53 -35.26
N ARG A 35 4.94 16.04 -34.04
CA ARG A 35 4.13 14.99 -33.42
C ARG A 35 2.75 15.52 -33.05
N LEU A 36 2.70 16.74 -32.49
CA LEU A 36 1.45 17.41 -32.11
C LEU A 36 0.61 17.79 -33.33
N GLU A 37 1.25 18.14 -34.45
CA GLU A 37 0.58 18.47 -35.71
C GLU A 37 -0.28 17.32 -36.25
N ALA A 38 0.09 16.06 -35.97
CA ALA A 38 -0.69 14.89 -36.37
C ALA A 38 -1.98 14.69 -35.56
N LEU A 39 -2.18 15.46 -34.48
CA LEU A 39 -3.35 15.35 -33.61
C LEU A 39 -4.48 16.27 -34.08
N PRO A 40 -5.75 15.92 -33.78
CA PRO A 40 -6.91 16.70 -34.23
C PRO A 40 -7.01 18.09 -33.58
N ASP A 41 -6.45 18.29 -32.38
CA ASP A 41 -6.37 19.58 -31.70
C ASP A 41 -4.96 19.78 -31.11
N PRO A 42 -4.02 20.33 -31.89
CA PRO A 42 -2.63 20.45 -31.47
C PRO A 42 -2.46 21.43 -30.30
N THR A 43 -3.24 22.52 -30.25
CA THR A 43 -3.20 23.48 -29.12
C THR A 43 -3.64 22.82 -27.81
N ALA A 44 -4.71 22.03 -27.81
CA ALA A 44 -5.15 21.36 -26.58
C ALA A 44 -4.12 20.33 -26.10
N ALA A 45 -3.57 19.53 -27.01
CA ALA A 45 -2.55 18.54 -26.70
C ALA A 45 -1.24 19.18 -26.18
N LEU A 46 -0.83 20.30 -26.79
CA LEU A 46 0.32 21.10 -26.32
C LEU A 46 0.14 21.54 -24.86
N LEU A 47 -1.03 22.07 -24.50
CA LEU A 47 -1.28 22.55 -23.14
C LEU A 47 -1.32 21.41 -22.09
N GLU A 48 -1.78 20.21 -22.48
CA GLU A 48 -1.74 19.03 -21.62
C GLU A 48 -0.31 18.51 -21.42
N GLU A 49 0.46 18.43 -22.50
CA GLU A 49 1.88 18.05 -22.48
C GLU A 49 2.71 19.05 -21.65
N TRP A 50 2.46 20.34 -21.82
CA TRP A 50 3.13 21.42 -21.09
C TRP A 50 2.90 21.32 -19.58
N GLN A 51 1.67 20.99 -19.16
CA GLN A 51 1.35 20.78 -17.75
C GLN A 51 2.14 19.61 -17.15
N ARG A 52 2.34 18.53 -17.90
CA ARG A 52 3.10 17.35 -17.43
C ARG A 52 4.61 17.61 -17.40
N ARG A 53 5.15 18.37 -18.35
CA ARG A 53 6.59 18.67 -18.40
C ARG A 53 7.06 19.64 -17.33
N CYS A 54 6.22 20.61 -16.96
CA CYS A 54 6.56 21.64 -16.00
C CYS A 54 5.59 21.63 -14.80
N PRO A 55 5.68 20.64 -13.89
CA PRO A 55 4.86 20.64 -12.69
C PRO A 55 5.16 21.90 -11.85
N GLY A 56 4.14 22.73 -11.63
CA GLY A 56 4.24 24.02 -10.93
C GLY A 56 4.67 25.22 -11.80
N GLY A 57 5.24 25.00 -12.99
CA GLY A 57 5.66 26.05 -13.92
C GLY A 57 4.64 26.40 -15.01
N ALA A 58 3.69 25.49 -15.27
CA ALA A 58 2.60 25.67 -16.24
C ALA A 58 1.44 26.48 -15.63
N THR A 59 1.61 27.80 -15.51
CA THR A 59 0.60 28.71 -14.94
C THR A 59 -0.16 29.48 -16.02
N VAL A 60 -1.42 29.82 -15.75
CA VAL A 60 -2.22 30.69 -16.63
C VAL A 60 -1.52 32.03 -16.88
N GLY A 61 -0.87 32.59 -15.85
CA GLY A 61 -0.09 33.83 -15.98
C GLY A 61 1.06 33.72 -16.98
N ARG A 62 1.77 32.59 -17.01
CA ARG A 62 2.84 32.36 -18.01
C ARG A 62 2.26 32.23 -19.41
N LEU A 63 1.15 31.51 -19.57
CA LEU A 63 0.47 31.38 -20.87
C LEU A 63 0.04 32.75 -21.43
N LEU A 64 -0.57 33.60 -20.59
CA LEU A 64 -1.00 34.95 -20.99
C LEU A 64 0.17 35.85 -21.41
N ARG A 65 1.33 35.73 -20.74
CA ARG A 65 2.54 36.47 -21.11
C ARG A 65 3.06 36.06 -22.48
N VAL A 66 3.09 34.75 -22.76
CA VAL A 66 3.52 34.23 -24.07
C VAL A 66 2.54 34.67 -25.17
N LEU A 67 1.23 34.56 -24.95
CA LEU A 67 0.23 35.03 -25.93
C LEU A 67 0.34 36.53 -26.22
N ARG A 68 0.72 37.34 -25.23
CA ARG A 68 1.00 38.77 -25.42
C ARG A 68 2.28 39.01 -26.21
N ALA A 69 3.34 38.23 -25.97
CA ALA A 69 4.58 38.31 -26.74
C ALA A 69 4.38 37.93 -28.21
N LEU A 70 3.44 37.01 -28.47
CA LEU A 70 3.03 36.58 -29.82
C LEU A 70 2.00 37.53 -30.48
N ASP A 71 1.72 38.69 -29.88
CA ASP A 71 0.78 39.71 -30.39
C ASP A 71 -0.66 39.21 -30.62
N ARG A 72 -1.07 38.12 -29.95
CA ARG A 72 -2.43 37.53 -30.05
C ARG A 72 -3.42 38.24 -29.13
N HIS A 73 -3.56 39.55 -29.32
CA HIS A 73 -4.44 40.41 -28.53
C HIS A 73 -5.93 40.07 -28.68
N ASP A 74 -6.34 39.55 -29.84
CA ASP A 74 -7.67 39.03 -30.12
C ASP A 74 -8.07 37.90 -29.16
N VAL A 75 -7.17 36.93 -28.95
CA VAL A 75 -7.38 35.81 -28.03
C VAL A 75 -7.50 36.30 -26.60
N LEU A 76 -6.67 37.26 -26.21
CA LEU A 76 -6.68 37.84 -24.88
C LEU A 76 -8.00 38.58 -24.61
N LEU A 77 -8.51 39.35 -25.57
CA LEU A 77 -9.77 40.09 -25.43
C LEU A 77 -10.97 39.15 -25.37
N ASP A 78 -11.08 38.21 -26.31
CA ASP A 78 -12.26 37.34 -26.44
C ASP A 78 -12.36 36.29 -25.33
N LEU A 79 -11.22 35.85 -24.79
CA LEU A 79 -11.17 34.82 -23.74
C LEU A 79 -10.96 35.39 -22.34
N ALA A 80 -10.68 36.68 -22.17
CA ALA A 80 -10.44 37.31 -20.86
C ALA A 80 -11.50 36.93 -19.82
N ALA A 81 -12.78 37.17 -20.13
CA ALA A 81 -13.87 36.91 -19.19
C ALA A 81 -13.98 35.42 -18.82
N SER A 82 -13.73 34.52 -19.77
CA SER A 82 -13.76 33.07 -19.52
C SER A 82 -12.56 32.58 -18.71
N ILE A 83 -11.38 33.15 -18.96
CA ILE A 83 -10.15 32.84 -18.22
C ILE A 83 -10.28 33.33 -16.77
N GLU A 84 -10.80 34.54 -16.58
CA GLU A 84 -11.02 35.12 -15.26
C GLU A 84 -12.02 34.29 -14.44
N ALA A 85 -13.14 33.88 -15.05
CA ALA A 85 -14.13 33.02 -14.42
C ALA A 85 -13.54 31.64 -14.02
N ASP A 86 -12.76 31.01 -14.90
CA ASP A 86 -12.09 29.73 -14.61
C ASP A 86 -11.06 29.89 -13.46
N CYS A 87 -10.33 31.02 -13.41
CA CYS A 87 -9.38 31.32 -12.32
C CYS A 87 -10.08 31.56 -10.98
N LYS A 88 -11.18 32.32 -10.96
CA LYS A 88 -11.98 32.55 -9.74
C LYS A 88 -12.51 31.24 -9.19
N LYS A 89 -13.10 30.40 -10.05
CA LYS A 89 -13.61 29.07 -9.67
C LYS A 89 -12.51 28.16 -9.12
N TYR A 90 -11.29 28.23 -9.66
CA TYR A 90 -10.16 27.48 -9.13
C TYR A 90 -9.75 27.97 -7.73
N LEU A 91 -9.69 29.29 -7.51
CA LEU A 91 -9.36 29.87 -6.21
C LEU A 91 -10.43 29.58 -5.17
N GLU A 92 -11.72 29.67 -5.53
CA GLU A 92 -12.86 29.31 -4.67
C GLU A 92 -12.80 27.84 -4.26
N ARG A 93 -12.50 26.93 -5.19
CA ARG A 93 -12.29 25.51 -4.86
C ARG A 93 -11.11 25.30 -3.92
N LYS A 94 -9.99 25.98 -4.15
CA LYS A 94 -8.81 25.88 -3.30
C LYS A 94 -9.06 26.44 -1.89
N GLN A 95 -9.87 27.50 -1.78
CA GLN A 95 -10.32 28.04 -0.48
C GLN A 95 -11.30 27.09 0.20
N GLN A 96 -12.26 26.50 -0.53
CA GLN A 96 -13.18 25.49 0.01
C GLN A 96 -12.45 24.21 0.44
N GLU A 97 -11.39 23.79 -0.24
CA GLU A 97 -10.53 22.68 0.17
C GLU A 97 -9.70 23.02 1.43
N ALA A 98 -9.35 24.29 1.62
CA ALA A 98 -8.63 24.76 2.81
C ALA A 98 -9.56 24.96 4.03
N ASP A 99 -10.83 25.34 3.78
CA ASP A 99 -11.88 25.55 4.79
C ASP A 99 -12.72 24.29 5.06
N GLN A 100 -12.58 23.24 4.23
CA GLN A 100 -13.10 21.92 4.57
C GLN A 100 -12.39 21.46 5.85
N PRO A 101 -13.12 20.99 6.89
CA PRO A 101 -12.47 20.35 8.02
C PRO A 101 -11.59 19.24 7.44
N LEU A 102 -10.32 19.18 7.84
CA LEU A 102 -9.37 18.14 7.44
C LEU A 102 -10.10 16.80 7.51
N GLN A 103 -10.57 16.32 6.36
CA GLN A 103 -11.33 15.10 6.31
C GLN A 103 -10.28 14.03 6.58
N VAL A 104 -10.34 13.41 7.76
CA VAL A 104 -9.59 12.20 8.02
C VAL A 104 -9.82 11.26 6.84
N PRO A 105 -8.79 10.55 6.35
CA PRO A 105 -8.92 9.66 5.20
C PRO A 105 -10.20 8.85 5.33
N ALA A 106 -10.94 8.75 4.23
CA ALA A 106 -12.27 8.15 4.20
C ALA A 106 -12.30 6.87 5.06
N VAL A 107 -13.23 6.81 6.02
CA VAL A 107 -13.60 5.56 6.69
C VAL A 107 -14.40 4.74 5.69
N ASP A 108 -13.71 4.16 4.71
CA ASP A 108 -14.29 3.12 3.88
C ASP A 108 -14.12 1.76 4.57
N SER A 109 -15.04 0.84 4.31
CA SER A 109 -15.02 -0.52 4.86
C SER A 109 -14.04 -1.44 4.11
N SER A 110 -13.14 -0.90 3.29
CA SER A 110 -12.30 -1.61 2.34
C SER A 110 -10.83 -1.20 2.48
N VAL A 111 -10.14 -1.84 3.43
CA VAL A 111 -8.68 -1.92 3.59
C VAL A 111 -7.96 -0.59 3.30
N PRO A 112 -7.68 0.22 4.33
CA PRO A 112 -6.99 1.49 4.15
C PRO A 112 -5.64 1.25 3.44
N LYS A 113 -5.46 1.85 2.26
CA LYS A 113 -4.14 2.11 1.67
C LYS A 113 -3.51 3.37 2.29
N THR A 114 -3.81 3.66 3.55
CA THR A 114 -3.23 4.77 4.30
C THR A 114 -2.12 4.29 5.22
N SER A 115 -1.28 5.26 5.56
CA SER A 115 -0.15 5.24 6.49
C SER A 115 -0.47 4.79 7.94
N GLU A 116 -1.57 4.06 8.17
CA GLU A 116 -2.22 3.82 9.47
C GLU A 116 -1.82 2.51 10.18
N LEU A 117 -0.99 1.67 9.57
CA LEU A 117 -0.34 0.54 10.27
C LEU A 117 1.15 0.79 10.57
N LEU A 118 1.52 2.07 10.70
CA LEU A 118 2.77 2.45 11.35
C LEU A 118 2.58 2.35 12.87
N GLY A 119 3.48 1.68 13.59
CA GLY A 119 3.38 1.58 15.05
C GLY A 119 2.42 0.50 15.55
N ILE A 120 2.26 -0.62 14.82
CA ILE A 120 1.45 -1.75 15.31
C ILE A 120 2.21 -2.62 16.31
N THR A 121 3.54 -2.55 16.30
CA THR A 121 4.40 -3.30 17.21
C THR A 121 5.19 -2.36 18.11
N THR A 122 5.58 -2.86 19.29
CA THR A 122 6.27 -2.07 20.32
C THR A 122 7.62 -1.47 19.87
N ARG A 123 8.25 -2.02 18.82
CA ARG A 123 9.55 -1.53 18.30
C ARG A 123 9.48 -0.99 16.88
N ASP A 124 8.29 -0.72 16.34
CA ASP A 124 8.16 0.04 15.09
C ASP A 124 8.74 1.46 15.28
N ASP A 125 9.45 1.95 14.26
CA ASP A 125 9.99 3.32 14.28
C ASP A 125 8.84 4.34 14.24
N PRO A 126 8.70 5.26 15.23
CA PRO A 126 7.66 6.28 15.23
C PRO A 126 7.74 7.24 14.03
N HIS A 127 8.88 7.29 13.33
CA HIS A 127 9.05 8.07 12.11
C HIS A 127 8.81 7.27 10.81
N GLY A 128 8.47 5.98 10.91
CA GLY A 128 8.09 5.12 9.79
C GLY A 128 9.25 4.70 8.87
N ASN A 129 10.50 4.89 9.31
CA ASN A 129 11.68 4.61 8.49
C ASN A 129 12.10 3.13 8.52
N GLY A 130 11.52 2.33 9.42
CA GLY A 130 11.75 0.89 9.53
C GLY A 130 10.56 0.16 10.14
N THR A 131 9.98 -0.78 9.38
CA THR A 131 8.94 -1.68 9.84
C THR A 131 9.55 -2.87 10.57
N GLU A 132 9.09 -3.18 11.78
CA GLU A 132 9.50 -4.38 12.48
C GLU A 132 9.04 -5.64 11.73
N MET A 133 10.00 -6.52 11.40
CA MET A 133 9.78 -7.80 10.74
C MET A 133 10.06 -8.95 11.71
N PHE A 134 9.36 -10.06 11.53
CA PHE A 134 9.45 -11.27 12.36
C PHE A 134 9.64 -12.52 11.50
N ASP A 135 10.31 -13.52 12.07
CA ASP A 135 10.49 -14.82 11.41
C ASP A 135 9.19 -15.61 11.41
N ALA A 136 8.45 -15.56 12.53
CA ALA A 136 7.20 -16.28 12.68
C ALA A 136 6.18 -15.55 13.55
N PHE A 137 4.92 -15.62 13.17
CA PHE A 137 3.77 -15.29 14.01
C PHE A 137 3.30 -16.54 14.77
N ILE A 138 3.09 -16.45 16.09
CA ILE A 138 2.58 -17.56 16.90
C ILE A 138 1.09 -17.38 17.15
N CYS A 139 0.29 -18.30 16.62
CA CYS A 139 -1.15 -18.39 16.86
C CYS A 139 -1.44 -19.50 17.87
N TYR A 140 -2.08 -19.15 18.98
CA TYR A 140 -2.35 -20.06 20.11
C TYR A 140 -3.61 -19.64 20.86
N CYS A 141 -4.20 -20.58 21.60
CA CYS A 141 -5.26 -20.29 22.56
C CYS A 141 -4.65 -19.92 23.92
N GLN A 142 -5.27 -19.01 24.69
CA GLN A 142 -4.75 -18.56 26.00
C GLN A 142 -4.41 -19.70 26.98
N LYS A 143 -5.14 -20.82 26.91
CA LYS A 143 -4.88 -22.01 27.74
C LYS A 143 -3.54 -22.71 27.43
N ASP A 144 -2.99 -22.51 26.24
CA ASP A 144 -1.72 -23.08 25.81
C ASP A 144 -0.53 -22.12 25.99
N LEU A 145 -0.75 -20.99 26.68
CA LEU A 145 0.27 -19.96 26.92
C LEU A 145 1.55 -20.52 27.56
N GLN A 146 1.42 -21.51 28.46
CA GLN A 146 2.59 -22.14 29.11
C GLN A 146 3.53 -22.81 28.11
N PHE A 147 2.96 -23.53 27.12
CA PHE A 147 3.73 -24.16 26.05
C PHE A 147 4.36 -23.10 25.13
N VAL A 148 3.63 -22.03 24.85
CA VAL A 148 4.14 -20.92 24.02
C VAL A 148 5.30 -20.20 24.70
N GLN A 149 5.24 -20.00 26.02
CA GLN A 149 6.35 -19.43 26.79
C GLN A 149 7.61 -20.32 26.74
N GLU A 150 7.44 -21.64 26.87
CA GLU A 150 8.54 -22.60 26.70
C GLU A 150 9.13 -22.50 25.28
N MET A 151 8.28 -22.48 24.25
CA MET A 151 8.68 -22.35 22.86
C MET A 151 9.47 -21.06 22.59
N ILE A 152 9.01 -19.92 23.10
CA ILE A 152 9.70 -18.64 22.97
C ILE A 152 11.07 -18.71 23.64
N ARG A 153 11.15 -19.27 24.85
CA ARG A 153 12.41 -19.43 25.57
C ARG A 153 13.41 -20.26 24.77
N GLU A 154 12.98 -21.41 24.26
CA GLU A 154 13.85 -22.33 23.53
C GLU A 154 14.20 -21.86 22.11
N LEU A 155 13.42 -20.98 21.48
CA LEU A 155 13.67 -20.49 20.11
C LEU A 155 14.36 -19.12 20.06
N GLU A 156 14.04 -18.21 21.00
CA GLU A 156 14.65 -16.87 21.06
C GLU A 156 15.95 -16.85 21.86
N GLN A 157 16.05 -17.62 22.97
CA GLN A 157 17.21 -17.55 23.89
C GLN A 157 18.34 -18.53 23.55
N THR A 158 18.10 -19.48 22.64
CA THR A 158 19.12 -20.46 22.23
C THR A 158 19.85 -20.01 20.96
N GLU A 159 20.63 -20.90 20.35
CA GLU A 159 21.51 -20.59 19.21
C GLU A 159 20.81 -20.06 17.95
N PHE A 160 19.48 -20.23 17.84
CA PHE A 160 18.74 -19.85 16.63
C PHE A 160 18.46 -18.34 16.52
N LYS A 161 18.44 -17.61 17.65
CA LYS A 161 18.17 -16.16 17.72
C LYS A 161 16.99 -15.71 16.85
N LEU A 162 15.94 -16.53 16.80
CA LEU A 162 14.74 -16.25 16.02
C LEU A 162 13.97 -15.10 16.64
N LYS A 163 13.30 -14.32 15.80
CA LYS A 163 12.41 -13.25 16.24
C LYS A 163 10.96 -13.66 16.04
N LEU A 164 10.29 -13.99 17.13
CA LEU A 164 8.91 -14.46 17.11
C LEU A 164 7.96 -13.33 17.48
N CYS A 165 6.82 -13.26 16.81
CA CYS A 165 5.75 -12.32 17.11
C CYS A 165 4.65 -13.02 17.89
N VAL A 166 4.34 -12.49 19.07
CA VAL A 166 3.26 -12.94 19.94
C VAL A 166 2.28 -11.79 20.09
N PHE A 167 1.00 -12.06 19.83
CA PHE A 167 -0.04 -11.03 19.86
C PHE A 167 -0.08 -10.27 21.20
N ASP A 168 -0.09 -10.98 22.33
CA ASP A 168 -0.20 -10.35 23.66
C ASP A 168 1.06 -9.58 24.12
N ARG A 169 2.22 -9.78 23.48
CA ARG A 169 3.51 -9.18 23.88
C ARG A 169 3.94 -8.04 22.97
N ASP A 170 3.87 -8.30 21.66
CA ASP A 170 4.56 -7.47 20.67
C ASP A 170 3.62 -6.45 20.02
N VAL A 171 2.30 -6.68 20.07
CA VAL A 171 1.27 -5.82 19.46
C VAL A 171 0.82 -4.73 20.43
N LEU A 172 0.76 -3.49 19.93
CA LEU A 172 0.26 -2.36 20.72
C LEU A 172 -1.29 -2.36 20.73
N PRO A 173 -1.92 -2.27 21.91
CA PRO A 173 -3.38 -2.18 22.02
C PRO A 173 -3.87 -0.81 21.53
N GLY A 174 -5.06 -0.77 20.92
CA GLY A 174 -5.72 0.48 20.50
C GLY A 174 -6.15 0.52 19.04
N THR A 175 -5.79 -0.48 18.23
CA THR A 175 -6.22 -0.64 16.84
C THR A 175 -7.01 -1.94 16.64
N CYS A 176 -7.66 -2.09 15.48
CA CYS A 176 -8.50 -3.25 15.18
C CYS A 176 -7.66 -4.54 15.14
N VAL A 177 -7.87 -5.44 16.11
CA VAL A 177 -7.17 -6.72 16.28
C VAL A 177 -7.08 -7.52 14.99
N TRP A 178 -8.17 -7.59 14.22
CA TRP A 178 -8.24 -8.34 12.96
C TRP A 178 -7.37 -7.73 11.86
N SER A 179 -7.34 -6.39 11.78
CA SER A 179 -6.53 -5.68 10.79
C SER A 179 -5.04 -5.84 11.07
N ILE A 180 -4.64 -5.71 12.35
CA ILE A 180 -3.26 -5.93 12.77
C ILE A 180 -2.84 -7.37 12.50
N THR A 181 -3.67 -8.34 12.89
CA THR A 181 -3.35 -9.76 12.72
C THR A 181 -3.23 -10.12 11.24
N GLY A 182 -4.09 -9.55 10.38
CA GLY A 182 -3.98 -9.68 8.94
C GLY A 182 -2.65 -9.16 8.40
N GLU A 183 -2.25 -7.94 8.78
CA GLU A 183 -0.98 -7.32 8.39
C GLU A 183 0.23 -8.11 8.91
N LEU A 184 0.18 -8.59 10.15
CA LEU A 184 1.25 -9.39 10.74
C LEU A 184 1.45 -10.69 9.96
N ILE A 185 0.36 -11.41 9.68
CA ILE A 185 0.40 -12.68 8.95
C ILE A 185 0.80 -12.45 7.49
N GLU A 186 0.33 -11.39 6.83
CA GLU A 186 0.56 -11.15 5.41
C GLU A 186 1.93 -10.53 5.14
N ARG A 187 2.32 -9.49 5.88
CA ARG A 187 3.43 -8.60 5.52
C ARG A 187 4.59 -8.62 6.50
N ARG A 188 4.34 -8.70 7.81
CA ARG A 188 5.42 -8.59 8.82
C ARG A 188 6.08 -9.92 9.18
N CYS A 189 5.36 -11.03 9.07
CA CYS A 189 5.85 -12.36 9.46
C CYS A 189 6.08 -13.24 8.24
N ARG A 190 7.25 -13.88 8.17
CA ARG A 190 7.56 -14.82 7.07
C ARG A 190 6.72 -16.08 7.17
N ARG A 191 6.57 -16.62 8.37
CA ARG A 191 5.81 -17.85 8.65
C ARG A 191 4.80 -17.66 9.76
N MET A 192 3.90 -18.62 9.88
CA MET A 192 2.93 -18.70 10.97
C MET A 192 3.02 -20.06 11.63
N VAL A 193 3.27 -20.08 12.92
CA VAL A 193 3.23 -21.28 13.77
C VAL A 193 1.85 -21.35 14.40
N VAL A 194 1.16 -22.46 14.17
CA VAL A 194 -0.19 -22.69 14.71
C VAL A 194 -0.10 -23.74 15.80
N VAL A 195 -0.35 -23.36 17.05
CA VAL A 195 -0.32 -24.27 18.20
C VAL A 195 -1.69 -24.91 18.36
N ILE A 196 -1.79 -26.17 18.01
CA ILE A 196 -3.05 -26.90 17.92
C ILE A 196 -3.28 -27.69 19.21
N SER A 197 -4.46 -27.45 19.78
CA SER A 197 -5.05 -28.08 20.95
C SER A 197 -6.56 -28.26 20.75
N ASP A 198 -7.22 -29.06 21.61
CA ASP A 198 -8.69 -29.13 21.61
C ASP A 198 -9.32 -27.73 21.78
N ASP A 199 -8.76 -26.90 22.67
CA ASP A 199 -9.23 -25.52 22.91
C ASP A 199 -9.01 -24.59 21.71
N TYR A 200 -7.92 -24.80 20.95
CA TYR A 200 -7.63 -24.06 19.72
C TYR A 200 -8.71 -24.31 18.65
N LEU A 201 -9.20 -25.53 18.56
CA LEU A 201 -10.23 -25.93 17.59
C LEU A 201 -11.60 -25.34 17.91
N GLU A 202 -11.83 -24.95 19.17
CA GLU A 202 -13.07 -24.33 19.64
C GLU A 202 -13.03 -22.79 19.56
N SER A 203 -11.87 -22.17 19.32
CA SER A 203 -11.73 -20.71 19.24
C SER A 203 -11.97 -20.19 17.83
N ASP A 204 -12.98 -19.31 17.69
CA ASP A 204 -13.32 -18.65 16.43
C ASP A 204 -12.20 -17.73 15.94
N GLU A 205 -11.46 -17.08 16.85
CA GLU A 205 -10.31 -16.24 16.51
C GLU A 205 -9.20 -17.05 15.84
N CYS A 206 -8.90 -18.22 16.42
CA CYS A 206 -7.89 -19.15 15.94
C CYS A 206 -8.27 -19.73 14.56
N ASP A 207 -9.54 -20.10 14.40
CA ASP A 207 -10.09 -20.61 13.13
C ASP A 207 -10.02 -19.55 12.02
N PHE A 208 -10.40 -18.31 12.31
CA PHE A 208 -10.28 -17.20 11.37
C PHE A 208 -8.83 -16.97 10.94
N GLN A 209 -7.90 -16.87 11.89
CA GLN A 209 -6.48 -16.62 11.59
C GLN A 209 -5.88 -17.75 10.75
N THR A 210 -6.22 -19.01 11.04
CA THR A 210 -5.78 -20.16 10.25
C THR A 210 -6.32 -20.12 8.84
N LYS A 211 -7.63 -19.87 8.67
CA LYS A 211 -8.25 -19.76 7.34
C LYS A 211 -7.68 -18.61 6.52
N PHE A 212 -7.41 -17.46 7.16
CA PHE A 212 -6.77 -16.32 6.54
C PHE A 212 -5.34 -16.65 6.08
N ALA A 213 -4.53 -17.29 6.91
CA ALA A 213 -3.17 -17.68 6.51
C ALA A 213 -3.15 -18.70 5.36
N LEU A 214 -4.12 -19.61 5.32
CA LEU A 214 -4.28 -20.57 4.23
C LEU A 214 -4.74 -19.91 2.93
N SER A 215 -5.60 -18.89 2.99
CA SER A 215 -6.07 -18.16 1.81
C SER A 215 -4.95 -17.36 1.15
N LEU A 216 -3.94 -16.92 1.90
CA LEU A 216 -2.74 -16.25 1.38
C LEU A 216 -1.78 -17.19 0.64
N SER A 217 -1.84 -18.50 0.91
CA SER A 217 -0.94 -19.48 0.29
C SER A 217 -1.68 -20.75 -0.19
N PRO A 218 -2.61 -20.60 -1.15
CA PRO A 218 -3.38 -21.73 -1.64
C PRO A 218 -2.45 -22.74 -2.33
N GLY A 219 -2.54 -24.00 -1.87
CA GLY A 219 -1.75 -25.11 -2.43
C GLY A 219 -0.43 -25.41 -1.73
N ALA A 220 -0.19 -24.90 -0.52
CA ALA A 220 0.94 -25.29 0.36
C ALA A 220 2.36 -25.11 -0.23
N ARG A 221 2.50 -24.45 -1.39
CA ARG A 221 3.79 -24.30 -2.10
C ARG A 221 4.83 -23.52 -1.29
N LEU A 222 4.37 -22.58 -0.45
CA LEU A 222 5.22 -21.70 0.33
C LEU A 222 5.51 -22.22 1.75
N LYS A 223 4.96 -23.38 2.16
CA LYS A 223 5.10 -23.97 3.51
C LYS A 223 5.05 -22.91 4.63
N ARG A 224 4.17 -21.91 4.47
CA ARG A 224 4.13 -20.72 5.32
C ARG A 224 3.57 -21.01 6.71
N LEU A 225 2.63 -21.95 6.76
CA LEU A 225 1.95 -22.38 7.97
C LEU A 225 2.60 -23.67 8.51
N ILE A 226 2.96 -23.66 9.79
CA ILE A 226 3.58 -24.78 10.50
C ILE A 226 2.68 -25.17 11.68
N PRO A 227 1.90 -26.26 11.56
CA PRO A 227 1.09 -26.77 12.65
C PRO A 227 1.99 -27.45 13.69
N VAL A 228 1.82 -27.07 14.96
CA VAL A 228 2.49 -27.64 16.12
C VAL A 228 1.44 -28.27 17.02
N LYS A 229 1.54 -29.57 17.26
CA LYS A 229 0.70 -30.26 18.24
C LYS A 229 1.38 -30.22 19.61
N CYS A 230 0.82 -29.45 20.54
CA CYS A 230 1.40 -29.25 21.87
C CYS A 230 1.04 -30.36 22.87
N LYS A 231 -0.19 -30.87 22.81
CA LYS A 231 -0.75 -31.87 23.73
C LYS A 231 -1.56 -32.94 23.01
N THR A 232 -1.83 -34.04 23.71
CA THR A 232 -2.71 -35.09 23.19
C THR A 232 -4.12 -34.51 23.09
N MET A 233 -4.71 -34.62 21.90
CA MET A 233 -6.03 -34.09 21.61
C MET A 233 -7.05 -35.22 21.61
N LYS A 234 -8.27 -34.91 22.04
CA LYS A 234 -9.42 -35.79 21.90
C LYS A 234 -10.09 -35.62 20.53
N ASN A 235 -10.06 -34.40 20.01
CA ASN A 235 -10.68 -34.05 18.74
C ASN A 235 -9.77 -34.42 17.56
N GLU A 236 -10.39 -34.66 16.40
CA GLU A 236 -9.66 -34.94 15.18
C GLU A 236 -8.92 -33.69 14.68
N PHE A 237 -7.79 -33.92 14.02
CA PHE A 237 -7.00 -32.85 13.44
C PHE A 237 -7.76 -32.19 12.28
N PRO A 238 -7.74 -30.84 12.16
CA PRO A 238 -8.45 -30.14 11.09
C PRO A 238 -8.10 -30.67 9.71
N SER A 239 -9.12 -31.05 8.95
CA SER A 239 -8.96 -31.56 7.59
C SER A 239 -8.25 -30.57 6.67
N ILE A 240 -8.41 -29.26 6.93
CA ILE A 240 -7.79 -28.17 6.19
C ILE A 240 -6.25 -28.14 6.32
N LEU A 241 -5.72 -28.72 7.40
CA LEU A 241 -4.28 -28.78 7.69
C LEU A 241 -3.67 -30.16 7.37
N ARG A 242 -4.46 -31.12 6.88
CA ARG A 242 -4.03 -32.51 6.60
C ARG A 242 -2.88 -32.61 5.59
N PHE A 243 -2.76 -31.62 4.71
CA PHE A 243 -1.76 -31.59 3.64
C PHE A 243 -0.42 -30.98 4.10
N ILE A 244 -0.34 -30.49 5.34
CA ILE A 244 0.79 -29.75 5.89
C ILE A 244 1.54 -30.65 6.88
N THR A 245 2.87 -30.57 6.88
CA THR A 245 3.70 -31.34 7.80
C THR A 245 3.54 -30.83 9.23
N ILE A 246 3.07 -31.69 10.12
CA ILE A 246 2.82 -31.37 11.53
C ILE A 246 4.10 -31.60 12.34
N CYS A 247 4.40 -30.67 13.25
CA CYS A 247 5.42 -30.84 14.28
C CYS A 247 4.77 -31.32 15.58
N ASP A 248 4.98 -32.59 15.93
CA ASP A 248 4.40 -33.19 17.14
C ASP A 248 5.38 -33.13 18.33
N TYR A 249 5.01 -32.37 19.37
CA TYR A 249 5.76 -32.27 20.63
C TYR A 249 5.44 -33.41 21.60
N THR A 250 4.31 -34.09 21.43
CA THR A 250 3.87 -35.18 22.31
C THR A 250 4.66 -36.46 22.10
N ASN A 251 5.26 -36.62 20.92
CA ASN A 251 6.01 -37.81 20.57
C ASN A 251 7.40 -37.82 21.27
N PRO A 252 7.67 -38.79 22.17
CA PRO A 252 8.93 -38.85 22.94
C PRO A 252 10.18 -38.96 22.06
N CYS A 253 10.06 -39.59 20.89
CA CYS A 253 11.18 -39.82 19.98
C CYS A 253 11.63 -38.52 19.30
N THR A 254 10.70 -37.63 18.97
CA THR A 254 11.01 -36.34 18.32
C THR A 254 11.24 -35.21 19.31
N LYS A 255 10.80 -35.36 20.57
CA LYS A 255 10.89 -34.32 21.61
C LYS A 255 12.30 -33.77 21.81
N LYS A 256 13.34 -34.63 21.79
CA LYS A 256 14.75 -34.21 21.97
C LYS A 256 15.25 -33.24 20.90
N TRP A 257 14.78 -33.39 19.66
CA TRP A 257 15.22 -32.60 18.50
C TRP A 257 14.13 -31.63 18.02
N PHE A 258 13.04 -31.52 18.79
CA PHE A 258 11.83 -30.82 18.39
C PHE A 258 12.11 -29.34 18.11
N TRP A 259 12.73 -28.65 19.08
CA TRP A 259 13.05 -27.23 18.97
C TRP A 259 14.00 -26.95 17.82
N THR A 260 15.04 -27.77 17.65
CA THR A 260 15.98 -27.66 16.52
C THR A 260 15.30 -27.85 15.17
N ARG A 261 14.36 -28.79 15.06
CA ARG A 261 13.61 -29.04 13.82
C ARG A 261 12.64 -27.91 13.52
N LEU A 262 11.94 -27.41 14.54
CA LEU A 262 11.03 -26.27 14.43
C LEU A 262 11.79 -25.01 14.00
N ALA A 263 12.90 -24.70 14.67
CA ALA A 263 13.76 -23.57 14.33
C ALA A 263 14.30 -23.65 12.91
N LYS A 264 14.81 -24.82 12.48
CA LYS A 264 15.24 -25.02 11.09
C LYS A 264 14.10 -24.79 10.10
N SER A 265 12.88 -25.21 10.43
CA SER A 265 11.71 -25.01 9.57
C SER A 265 11.33 -23.53 9.45
N LEU A 266 11.58 -22.75 10.50
CA LEU A 266 11.37 -21.30 10.53
C LEU A 266 12.45 -20.53 9.77
N LEU A 267 13.70 -20.99 9.80
CA LEU A 267 14.86 -20.35 9.15
C LEU A 267 14.95 -20.57 7.64
N LEU A 268 14.26 -21.56 7.09
CA LEU A 268 14.29 -21.82 5.64
C LEU A 268 13.80 -20.57 4.87
N PRO A 269 14.26 -20.31 3.64
CA PRO A 269 13.70 -19.23 2.82
C PRO A 269 12.25 -19.51 2.40
#